data_AF-A0A7J7GX96-F1
#
_entry.id   AF-A0A7J7GX96-F1
#
_cell.length_a   1.000
_cell.length_b   1.000
_cell.length_c   1.000
_cell.angle_alpha   90.00
_cell.angle_beta   90.00
_cell.angle_gamma   90.00
#
_symmetry.space_group_name_H-M   'P 1'
#
loop_
_entity.id
_entity.type
_entity.pdbx_description
1 polymer ?
#
loop_
_entity_poly.entity_id
_entity_poly.type
_entity_poly.pdbx_seq_one_letter_code
_entity_poly.pdbx_strand_id
1 'polypeptide(L)'
;MGLRKLKELMSIAKEGLDKSFMVARFFCALHVINAYLCTPALTQGPSMLPTFSLTGDLILAERISTRFGKVVPGDIVLVRSSENPRKIVAKRVKGMEGDSVTYVVDPNNSDRRDTFVV
;
A
#
# COMPACT_ATOMS: atom_id res chain seq x y z
N MET A 1 -10.38 34.67 46.72
CA MET A 1 -9.93 34.88 45.31
C MET A 1 -9.34 33.61 44.68
N GLY A 2 -8.66 32.72 45.42
CA GLY A 2 -7.99 31.52 44.88
C GLY A 2 -8.88 30.40 44.32
N LEU A 3 -10.09 30.17 44.86
CA LEU A 3 -10.93 29.04 44.46
C LEU A 3 -11.49 29.15 43.02
N ARG A 4 -11.65 30.38 42.49
CA ARG A 4 -12.11 30.61 41.11
C ARG A 4 -11.00 30.31 40.10
N LYS A 5 -9.77 30.75 40.39
CA LYS A 5 -8.58 30.47 39.58
C LYS A 5 -8.32 28.97 39.45
N LEU A 6 -8.56 28.20 40.51
CA LEU A 6 -8.39 26.75 40.52
C LEU A 6 -9.41 26.04 39.61
N LYS A 7 -10.67 26.50 39.63
CA LYS A 7 -11.72 25.99 38.73
C LYS A 7 -11.45 26.31 37.26
N GLU A 8 -10.99 27.53 36.97
CA GLU A 8 -10.58 27.92 35.61
C GLU A 8 -9.42 27.07 35.10
N LEU A 9 -8.39 26.86 35.92
CA LEU A 9 -7.24 26.02 35.57
C LEU A 9 -7.64 24.57 35.30
N MET A 10 -8.49 23.99 36.17
CA MET A 10 -9.02 22.64 35.97
C MET A 10 -9.87 22.52 34.71
N SER A 11 -10.66 23.54 34.37
CA SER A 11 -11.47 23.55 33.14
C SER A 11 -10.60 23.53 31.90
N ILE A 12 -9.57 24.38 31.86
CA ILE A 12 -8.61 24.44 30.75
C ILE A 12 -7.82 23.12 30.65
N ALA A 13 -7.40 22.56 31.79
CA ALA A 13 -6.68 21.29 31.82
C ALA A 13 -7.56 20.12 31.33
N LYS A 14 -8.83 20.07 31.75
CA LYS A 14 -9.78 19.04 31.30
C LYS A 14 -10.07 19.17 29.80
N GLU A 15 -10.29 20.38 29.31
CA GLU A 15 -10.48 20.62 27.88
C GLU A 15 -9.25 20.20 27.08
N GLY A 16 -8.04 20.55 27.53
CA GLY A 16 -6.79 20.12 26.90
C GLY A 16 -6.63 18.59 26.91
N LEU A 17 -7.01 17.92 28.00
CA LEU A 17 -6.97 16.46 28.11
C LEU A 17 -7.96 15.80 27.13
N ASP A 18 -9.20 16.29 27.05
CA ASP A 18 -10.22 15.76 26.14
C ASP A 18 -9.78 15.91 24.66
N LYS A 19 -9.21 17.07 24.30
CA LYS A 19 -8.67 17.32 22.96
C LYS A 19 -7.47 16.42 22.65
N SER A 20 -6.54 16.25 23.59
CA SER A 20 -5.39 15.37 23.38
C SER A 20 -5.80 13.90 23.24
N PHE A 21 -6.79 13.45 24.01
CA PHE A 21 -7.34 12.10 23.87
C PHE A 21 -8.01 11.89 22.50
N MET A 22 -8.76 12.87 22.00
CA MET A 22 -9.32 12.80 20.64
C MET A 22 -8.24 12.68 19.57
N VAL A 23 -7.19 13.49 19.66
CA VAL A 23 -6.06 13.45 18.72
C VAL A 23 -5.34 12.10 18.78
N ALA A 24 -5.09 11.57 19.99
CA ALA A 24 -4.49 10.25 20.17
C ALA A 24 -5.33 9.13 19.52
N ARG A 25 -6.66 9.15 19.71
CA ARG A 25 -7.57 8.17 19.07
C ARG A 25 -7.54 8.29 17.55
N PHE A 26 -7.49 9.51 17.01
CA PHE A 26 -7.39 9.75 15.58
C PHE A 26 -6.11 9.15 15.00
N PHE A 27 -4.95 9.40 15.61
CA PHE A 27 -3.69 8.81 15.18
C PHE A 27 -3.68 7.28 15.29
N CYS A 28 -4.25 6.72 16.37
CA CYS A 28 -4.40 5.27 16.50
C CYS A 28 -5.26 4.69 15.37
N ALA A 29 -6.40 5.32 15.06
CA ALA A 29 -7.27 4.91 13.97
C ALA A 29 -6.55 4.98 12.62
N LEU A 30 -5.86 6.09 12.33
CA LEU A 30 -5.05 6.23 11.12
C LEU A 30 -3.96 5.16 11.02
N HIS A 31 -3.29 4.84 12.13
CA HIS A 31 -2.27 3.80 12.15
C HIS A 31 -2.85 2.43 11.78
N VAL A 32 -4.00 2.07 12.35
CA VAL A 32 -4.69 0.81 12.03
C VAL A 32 -5.14 0.80 10.57
N ILE A 33 -5.72 1.89 10.06
CA ILE A 33 -6.14 1.99 8.66
C ILE A 33 -4.93 1.80 7.72
N ASN A 34 -3.83 2.50 8.00
CA ASN A 34 -2.63 2.42 7.16
C ASN A 34 -1.97 1.03 7.18
N ALA A 35 -1.98 0.37 8.34
CA ALA A 35 -1.34 -0.93 8.54
C ALA A 35 -2.16 -2.11 7.99
N TYR A 36 -3.49 -2.02 8.03
CA TYR A 36 -4.37 -3.17 7.76
C TYR A 36 -5.32 -3.00 6.59
N LEU A 37 -5.77 -1.77 6.28
CA LEU A 37 -6.77 -1.54 5.24
C LEU A 37 -6.08 -1.11 3.94
N CYS A 38 -5.43 0.06 3.95
CA CYS A 38 -4.87 0.66 2.74
C CYS A 38 -3.55 1.35 3.05
N THR A 39 -2.56 1.19 2.19
CA THR A 39 -1.27 1.89 2.29
C THR A 39 -1.09 2.77 1.06
N PRO A 40 -0.86 4.09 1.21
CA PRO A 40 -0.47 4.94 0.09
C PRO A 40 0.95 4.59 -0.34
N ALA A 41 1.19 4.50 -1.65
CA ALA A 41 2.50 4.23 -2.21
C ALA A 41 2.78 5.15 -3.40
N LEU A 42 4.02 5.60 -3.53
CA LEU A 42 4.49 6.33 -4.70
C LEU A 42 5.14 5.34 -5.66
N THR A 43 4.59 5.22 -6.86
CA THR A 43 5.14 4.37 -7.91
C THR A 43 5.84 5.24 -8.95
N GLN A 44 7.12 5.00 -9.17
CA GLN A 44 7.93 5.71 -10.15
C GLN A 44 8.64 4.71 -11.05
N GLY A 45 8.59 4.95 -12.36
CA GLY A 45 9.34 4.20 -13.35
C GLY A 45 8.49 3.67 -14.52
N PRO A 46 9.13 3.35 -15.66
CA PRO A 46 8.44 3.07 -16.91
C PRO A 46 7.76 1.68 -16.94
N SER A 47 7.99 0.82 -15.94
CA SER A 47 7.61 -0.60 -16.01
C SER A 47 6.10 -0.87 -16.03
N MET A 48 5.30 0.14 -15.72
CA MET A 48 3.83 0.07 -15.72
C MET A 48 3.21 1.07 -16.70
N LEU A 49 3.99 1.62 -17.64
CA LEU A 49 3.41 2.45 -18.71
C LEU A 49 2.46 1.61 -19.58
N PRO A 50 1.33 2.18 -20.04
CA PRO A 50 0.83 3.54 -19.77
C PRO A 50 -0.02 3.66 -18.49
N THR A 51 -0.18 2.58 -17.71
CA THR A 51 -1.04 2.57 -16.50
C THR A 51 -0.53 3.53 -15.41
N PHE A 52 0.78 3.61 -15.19
CA PHE A 52 1.40 4.60 -14.31
C PHE A 52 2.35 5.50 -15.08
N SER A 53 2.32 6.78 -14.76
CA SER A 53 3.13 7.83 -15.37
C SER A 53 4.59 7.72 -14.96
N LEU A 54 5.48 8.21 -15.83
CA LEU A 54 6.92 8.24 -15.55
C LEU A 54 7.26 9.20 -14.39
N THR A 55 6.50 10.29 -14.26
CA THR A 55 6.70 11.39 -13.31
C THR A 55 6.41 11.00 -11.86
N GLY A 56 5.79 9.83 -11.64
CA GLY A 56 5.44 9.32 -10.32
C GLY A 56 3.97 9.55 -9.99
N ASP A 57 3.25 8.45 -9.81
CA ASP A 57 1.85 8.47 -9.41
C ASP A 57 1.71 8.06 -7.93
N LEU A 58 0.81 8.75 -7.22
CA LEU A 58 0.40 8.36 -5.87
C LEU A 58 -0.76 7.39 -5.98
N ILE A 59 -0.53 6.15 -5.56
CA ILE A 59 -1.54 5.09 -5.57
C ILE A 59 -1.93 4.72 -4.15
N LEU A 60 -3.16 4.22 -4.01
CA LEU A 60 -3.64 3.65 -2.76
C LEU A 60 -3.74 2.13 -2.93
N ALA A 61 -2.92 1.37 -2.20
CA ALA A 61 -2.92 -0.08 -2.27
C ALA A 61 -3.72 -0.67 -1.12
N GLU A 62 -4.76 -1.44 -1.42
CA GLU A 62 -5.48 -2.20 -0.41
C GLU A 62 -4.70 -3.43 0.07
N ARG A 63 -4.84 -3.76 1.36
CA ARG A 63 -4.25 -4.94 1.99
C ARG A 63 -5.28 -6.03 2.29
N ILE A 64 -6.56 -5.75 2.05
CA ILE A 64 -7.68 -6.64 2.37
C ILE A 64 -7.68 -7.83 1.40
N SER A 65 -7.66 -7.57 0.09
CA SER A 65 -7.72 -8.62 -0.93
C SER A 65 -6.56 -9.61 -0.86
N THR A 66 -5.36 -9.14 -0.52
CA THR A 66 -4.18 -10.01 -0.33
C THR A 66 -4.32 -10.91 0.90
N ARG A 67 -4.91 -10.43 1.99
CA ARG A 67 -5.15 -11.24 3.21
C ARG A 67 -6.25 -12.28 3.02
N PHE A 68 -7.26 -11.99 2.20
CA PHE A 68 -8.36 -12.92 1.92
C PHE A 68 -8.10 -13.83 0.72
N GLY A 69 -6.92 -13.76 0.10
CA GLY A 69 -6.59 -14.58 -1.08
C GLY A 69 -7.46 -14.26 -2.30
N LYS A 70 -7.97 -13.03 -2.40
CA LYS A 70 -8.88 -12.58 -3.48
C LYS A 70 -8.14 -11.89 -4.63
N VAL A 71 -6.82 -12.10 -4.74
CA VAL A 71 -6.02 -11.55 -5.83
C VAL A 71 -6.33 -12.34 -7.10
N VAL A 72 -6.61 -11.64 -8.19
CA VAL A 72 -6.94 -12.26 -9.48
C VAL A 72 -5.97 -11.82 -10.58
N PRO A 73 -5.83 -12.62 -11.68
CA PRO A 73 -5.09 -12.17 -12.85
C PRO A 73 -5.60 -10.82 -13.36
N GLY A 74 -4.69 -9.90 -13.63
CA GLY A 74 -4.99 -8.53 -14.02
C GLY A 74 -4.87 -7.50 -12.89
N ASP A 75 -4.89 -7.91 -11.62
CA ASP A 75 -4.70 -7.01 -10.49
C ASP A 75 -3.29 -6.42 -10.48
N ILE A 76 -3.16 -5.21 -9.91
CA ILE A 76 -1.87 -4.57 -9.68
C ILE A 76 -1.50 -4.74 -8.22
N VAL A 77 -0.38 -5.40 -7.97
CA VAL A 77 0.10 -5.71 -6.63
C VAL A 77 1.42 -5.00 -6.34
N LEU A 78 1.56 -4.55 -5.10
CA LEU A 78 2.83 -4.08 -4.56
C LEU A 78 3.59 -5.26 -3.97
N VAL A 79 4.73 -5.57 -4.56
CA VAL A 79 5.58 -6.69 -4.14
C VAL A 79 6.99 -6.21 -3.85
N ARG A 80 7.66 -6.91 -2.93
CA ARG A 80 9.08 -6.70 -2.68
C ARG A 80 9.87 -7.32 -3.82
N SER A 81 10.82 -6.58 -4.39
CA SER A 81 11.68 -7.09 -5.46
C SER A 81 12.56 -8.23 -4.96
N SER A 82 12.64 -9.31 -5.75
CA SER A 82 13.53 -10.46 -5.49
C SER A 82 15.01 -10.08 -5.65
N GLU A 83 15.33 -9.21 -6.60
CA GLU A 83 16.70 -8.73 -6.84
C GLU A 83 17.16 -7.77 -5.72
N ASN A 84 16.26 -6.91 -5.24
CA ASN A 84 16.57 -5.97 -4.18
C ASN A 84 15.42 -5.88 -3.17
N PRO A 85 15.50 -6.60 -2.03
CA PRO A 85 14.49 -6.58 -0.99
C PRO A 85 14.19 -5.20 -0.38
N ARG A 86 15.06 -4.20 -0.58
CA ARG A 86 14.81 -2.82 -0.14
C ARG A 86 13.87 -2.05 -1.07
N LYS A 87 13.59 -2.57 -2.27
CA LYS A 87 12.70 -1.95 -3.25
C LYS A 87 11.33 -2.63 -3.26
N ILE A 88 10.29 -1.82 -3.21
CA ILE A 88 8.91 -2.23 -3.48
C ILE A 88 8.59 -1.84 -4.92
N VAL A 89 8.04 -2.77 -5.68
CA VAL A 89 7.69 -2.57 -7.09
C VAL A 89 6.20 -2.86 -7.29
N ALA A 90 5.57 -2.09 -8.17
CA ALA A 90 4.22 -2.38 -8.64
C ALA A 90 4.30 -3.25 -9.89
N LYS A 91 3.56 -4.36 -9.90
CA LYS A 91 3.47 -5.28 -11.05
C LYS A 91 2.03 -5.73 -11.25
N ARG A 92 1.71 -6.10 -12.49
CA ARG A 92 0.41 -6.68 -12.84
C ARG A 92 0.49 -8.20 -12.77
N VAL A 93 -0.46 -8.82 -12.07
CA VAL A 93 -0.58 -10.28 -12.00
C VAL A 93 -0.96 -10.84 -13.37
N LYS A 94 -0.23 -11.83 -13.86
CA LYS A 94 -0.46 -12.48 -15.16
C LYS A 94 -0.86 -13.94 -15.07
N GLY A 95 -0.39 -14.64 -14.05
CA GLY A 95 -0.78 -16.01 -13.72
C GLY A 95 -0.80 -16.19 -12.20
N MET A 96 -1.64 -17.10 -11.74
CA MET A 96 -1.77 -17.55 -10.36
C MET A 96 -1.23 -18.97 -10.22
N GLU A 97 -1.10 -19.46 -8.99
CA GLU A 97 -0.66 -20.82 -8.70
C GLU A 97 -1.43 -21.86 -9.54
N GLY A 98 -0.70 -22.75 -10.21
CA GLY A 98 -1.27 -23.76 -11.10
C GLY A 98 -1.50 -23.31 -12.54
N ASP A 99 -1.34 -22.02 -12.85
CA ASP A 99 -1.39 -21.54 -14.23
C ASP A 99 -0.11 -21.91 -15.00
N SER A 100 -0.28 -22.29 -16.27
CA SER A 100 0.83 -22.41 -17.22
C SER A 100 1.01 -21.09 -17.97
N VAL A 101 2.13 -20.43 -17.78
CA VAL A 101 2.45 -19.15 -18.41
C VAL A 101 3.50 -19.37 -19.50
N THR A 102 3.10 -19.11 -20.75
CA THR A 102 4.00 -19.14 -21.92
C THR A 102 4.42 -17.72 -22.29
N TYR A 103 5.73 -17.50 -22.44
CA TYR A 103 6.26 -16.23 -22.90
C TYR A 103 7.31 -16.42 -24.00
N VAL A 104 7.48 -15.40 -24.83
CA VAL A 104 8.52 -15.36 -25.87
C VAL A 104 9.83 -14.91 -25.22
N VAL A 105 10.89 -15.71 -25.37
CA VAL A 105 12.18 -15.48 -24.69
C VAL A 105 12.89 -14.25 -25.26
N ASP A 106 12.90 -14.13 -26.58
CA ASP A 106 13.48 -12.98 -27.28
C ASP A 106 12.59 -12.56 -28.46
N PRO A 107 11.68 -11.60 -28.26
CA PRO A 107 10.72 -11.20 -29.28
C PRO A 107 11.36 -10.56 -30.51
N ASN A 108 12.64 -10.15 -30.46
CA ASN A 108 13.31 -9.51 -31.59
C ASN A 108 14.18 -10.48 -32.39
N ASN A 109 14.58 -11.62 -31.80
CA ASN A 109 15.61 -12.48 -32.38
C ASN A 109 15.20 -13.96 -32.51
N SER A 110 14.10 -14.40 -31.86
CA SER A 110 13.66 -15.80 -31.96
C SER A 110 12.18 -16.02 -31.68
N ASP A 111 11.56 -16.98 -32.36
CA ASP A 111 10.20 -17.45 -32.05
C ASP A 111 10.17 -18.45 -30.88
N ARG A 112 11.26 -18.57 -30.12
CA ARG A 112 11.36 -19.51 -29.01
C ARG A 112 10.42 -19.09 -27.89
N ARG A 113 9.55 -20.02 -27.51
CA ARG A 113 8.61 -19.86 -26.40
C ARG A 113 8.99 -20.82 -25.28
N ASP A 114 9.10 -20.29 -24.08
CA ASP A 114 9.28 -21.09 -22.88
C ASP A 114 7.97 -21.04 -22.08
N THR A 115 7.58 -22.17 -21.50
CA THR A 115 6.38 -22.30 -20.66
C THR A 115 6.81 -22.79 -19.29
N PHE A 116 6.32 -22.12 -18.25
CA PHE A 116 6.51 -22.55 -16.88
C PHE A 116 5.17 -22.61 -16.17
N VAL A 117 5.09 -23.48 -15.17
CA VAL A 117 3.93 -23.59 -14.27
C VAL A 117 4.26 -22.79 -13.02
N VAL A 118 3.35 -21.90 -12.62
CA VAL A 118 3.47 -21.02 -11.45
C VAL A 118 3.33 -21.81 -10.16
#